data_AF-A0AAC9IB94-F1
#
_entry.id   AF-A0AAC9IB94-F1
#
_cell.length_a   1.000
_cell.length_b   1.000
_cell.length_c   1.000
_cell.angle_alpha   90.00
_cell.angle_beta   90.00
_cell.angle_gamma   90.00
#
_symmetry.space_group_name_H-M   'P 1'
#
loop_
_entity.id
_entity.type
_entity.pdbx_description
1 polymer ?
#
loop_
_entity_poly.entity_id
_entity_poly.type
_entity_poly.pdbx_seq_one_letter_code
_entity_poly.pdbx_strand_id
1 'polypeptide(L)'
;MSPAALRVRAVLNQWDPIGVHHIGHGWPDDEYDDLILPILAALSSRPSVEQLADDLRTVVEVDYGLPAPDGCREAARSLLALAR
;
A
#
# COMPACT_ATOMS: atom_id res chain seq x y z
N MET A 1 8.20 15.09 -0.49
CA MET A 1 6.97 14.42 -0.04
C MET A 1 6.48 15.00 1.28
N SER A 2 5.17 14.91 1.56
CA SER A 2 4.61 15.31 2.85
C SER A 2 4.88 14.26 3.94
N PRO A 3 4.79 14.61 5.24
CA PRO A 3 4.91 13.63 6.33
C PRO A 3 3.87 12.51 6.30
N ALA A 4 2.69 12.75 5.71
CA ALA A 4 1.67 11.71 5.51
C ALA A 4 2.09 10.75 4.41
N ALA A 5 2.59 11.28 3.29
CA ALA A 5 3.08 10.48 2.16
C ALA A 5 4.24 9.55 2.59
N LEU A 6 5.18 10.04 3.40
CA LEU A 6 6.28 9.21 3.93
C LEU A 6 5.80 8.06 4.83
N ARG A 7 4.73 8.27 5.60
CA ARG A 7 4.13 7.22 6.44
C ARG A 7 3.42 6.16 5.61
N VAL A 8 2.72 6.58 4.56
CA VAL A 8 2.11 5.63 3.59
C VAL A 8 3.20 4.81 2.91
N ARG A 9 4.26 5.46 2.41
CA ARG A 9 5.42 4.77 1.81
C ARG A 9 5.99 3.70 2.74
N ALA A 10 6.16 4.00 4.02
CA ALA A 10 6.70 3.06 4.98
C ALA A 10 5.81 1.82 5.15
N VAL A 11 4.48 2.00 5.19
CA VAL A 11 3.53 0.88 5.24
C VAL A 11 3.59 0.03 3.97
N LEU A 12 3.66 0.66 2.79
CA LEU A 12 3.75 -0.04 1.52
C LEU A 12 5.04 -0.85 1.38
N ASN A 13 6.18 -0.28 1.76
CA ASN A 13 7.47 -0.99 1.76
C ASN A 13 7.51 -2.12 2.80
N GLN A 14 6.78 -2.00 3.92
CA GLN A 14 6.67 -3.08 4.89
C GLN A 14 5.76 -4.21 4.41
N TRP A 15 4.70 -3.87 3.67
CA TRP A 15 3.79 -4.85 3.08
C TRP A 15 4.45 -5.60 1.92
N ASP A 16 5.20 -4.89 1.08
CA ASP A 16 6.00 -5.41 -0.04
C ASP A 16 5.21 -6.39 -0.94
N PRO A 17 4.05 -6.00 -1.50
CA PRO A 17 3.13 -6.92 -2.19
C PRO A 17 3.74 -7.63 -3.40
N ILE A 18 4.79 -7.07 -4.00
CA ILE A 18 5.48 -7.65 -5.16
C ILE A 18 6.84 -8.26 -4.80
N GLY A 19 7.24 -8.19 -3.52
CA GLY A 19 8.42 -8.87 -2.99
C GLY A 19 9.77 -8.27 -3.41
N VAL A 20 9.84 -6.98 -3.76
CA VAL A 20 11.11 -6.37 -4.24
C VAL A 20 12.21 -6.41 -3.19
N HIS A 21 11.85 -6.33 -1.90
CA HIS A 21 12.82 -6.39 -0.80
C HIS A 21 13.29 -7.81 -0.50
N HIS A 22 12.64 -8.84 -1.06
CA HIS A 22 13.10 -10.23 -1.00
C HIS A 22 14.12 -10.58 -2.09
N ILE A 23 14.20 -9.79 -3.15
CA ILE A 23 15.05 -10.07 -4.32
C ILE A 23 16.49 -9.58 -4.11
N GLY A 24 16.70 -8.52 -3.32
CA GLY A 24 18.04 -8.04 -2.99
C GLY A 24 18.07 -6.82 -2.07
N HIS A 25 19.22 -6.62 -1.40
CA HIS A 25 19.45 -5.42 -0.60
C HIS A 25 19.63 -4.18 -1.48
N GLY A 26 19.06 -3.05 -1.04
CA GLY A 26 19.23 -1.75 -1.69
C GLY A 26 18.25 -1.47 -2.82
N TRP A 27 17.12 -2.17 -2.87
CA TRP A 27 16.02 -1.78 -3.75
C TRP A 27 15.55 -0.36 -3.39
N PRO A 28 15.18 0.48 -4.37
CA PRO A 28 14.70 1.83 -4.09
C PRO A 28 13.43 1.83 -3.23
N ASP A 29 13.38 2.69 -2.20
CA ASP A 29 12.22 2.86 -1.31
C ASP A 29 11.00 3.50 -2.01
N ASP A 30 11.17 4.01 -3.23
CA ASP A 30 10.14 4.68 -4.02
C ASP A 30 9.39 3.73 -4.98
N GLU A 31 9.62 2.42 -4.92
CA GLU A 31 8.92 1.42 -5.73
C GLU A 31 7.40 1.60 -5.72
N TYR A 32 6.83 1.89 -4.54
CA TYR A 32 5.38 1.98 -4.31
C TYR A 32 4.84 3.41 -4.28
N ASP A 33 5.62 4.39 -4.76
CA ASP A 33 5.25 5.81 -4.66
C ASP A 33 4.02 6.18 -5.51
N ASP A 34 3.78 5.45 -6.60
CA ASP A 34 2.62 5.58 -7.46
C ASP A 34 1.30 5.39 -6.70
N LEU A 35 1.29 4.51 -5.69
CA LEU A 35 0.11 4.21 -4.87
C LEU A 35 -0.16 5.26 -3.79
N ILE A 36 0.79 6.14 -3.48
CA ILE A 36 0.69 7.03 -2.33
C ILE A 36 -0.45 8.05 -2.49
N LEU A 37 -0.56 8.70 -3.65
CA LEU A 37 -1.63 9.66 -3.89
C LEU A 37 -3.02 8.99 -3.95
N PRO A 38 -3.20 7.87 -4.67
CA PRO A 38 -4.44 7.08 -4.60
C PRO A 38 -4.84 6.70 -3.18
N ILE A 39 -3.91 6.21 -2.36
CA ILE A 39 -4.19 5.81 -0.97
C ILE A 39 -4.57 7.01 -0.11
N LEU A 40 -3.85 8.13 -0.20
CA LEU A 40 -4.20 9.35 0.53
C LEU A 40 -5.61 9.85 0.15
N ALA A 41 -5.97 9.77 -1.14
CA ALA A 41 -7.31 10.08 -1.60
C ALA A 41 -8.35 9.09 -1.03
N ALA A 42 -8.08 7.79 -1.08
CA ALA A 42 -8.96 6.76 -0.53
C ALA A 42 -9.20 6.98 0.98
N LEU A 43 -8.14 7.19 1.77
CA LEU A 43 -8.23 7.43 3.21
C LEU A 43 -9.10 8.65 3.57
N SER A 44 -9.15 9.67 2.71
CA SER A 44 -10.00 10.85 2.93
C SER A 44 -11.51 10.52 2.94
N SER A 45 -11.92 9.43 2.29
CA SER A 45 -13.30 8.93 2.27
C SER A 45 -13.66 8.07 3.50
N ARG A 46 -12.69 7.80 4.38
CA ARG A 46 -12.82 6.95 5.58
C ARG A 46 -13.40 5.56 5.24
N PRO A 47 -12.74 4.80 4.35
CA PRO A 47 -13.22 3.48 3.96
C PRO A 47 -13.19 2.52 5.15
N SER A 48 -13.97 1.44 5.03
CA SER A 48 -13.81 0.30 5.92
C SER A 48 -12.49 -0.43 5.64
N VAL A 49 -12.02 -1.23 6.59
CA VAL A 49 -10.83 -2.09 6.41
C VAL A 49 -11.01 -3.01 5.21
N GLU A 50 -12.18 -3.64 5.07
CA GLU A 50 -12.43 -4.60 3.99
C GLU A 50 -12.45 -3.89 2.62
N GLN A 51 -13.05 -2.70 2.55
CA GLN A 51 -13.09 -1.96 1.30
C GLN A 51 -11.70 -1.53 0.84
N LEU A 52 -10.86 -1.00 1.75
CA LEU A 52 -9.49 -0.65 1.39
C LEU A 52 -8.65 -1.89 1.06
N ALA A 53 -8.88 -3.03 1.74
CA ALA A 53 -8.19 -4.28 1.43
C ALA A 53 -8.56 -4.81 0.03
N ASP A 54 -9.83 -4.73 -0.37
CA ASP A 54 -10.28 -5.09 -1.71
C ASP A 54 -9.72 -4.15 -2.78
N ASP A 55 -9.64 -2.85 -2.51
CA ASP A 55 -9.01 -1.88 -3.42
C ASP A 55 -7.52 -2.19 -3.61
N LEU A 56 -6.78 -2.44 -2.53
CA LEU A 56 -5.36 -2.83 -2.57
C LEU A 56 -5.14 -4.12 -3.36
N ARG A 57 -5.99 -5.13 -3.14
CA ARG A 57 -5.97 -6.38 -3.91
C ARG A 57 -6.20 -6.12 -5.38
N THR A 58 -7.20 -5.31 -5.72
CA THR A 58 -7.56 -4.99 -7.11
C THR A 58 -6.41 -4.31 -7.84
N VAL A 59 -5.71 -3.37 -7.20
CA VAL A 59 -4.54 -2.73 -7.79
C VAL A 59 -3.46 -3.76 -8.13
N VAL A 60 -3.12 -4.67 -7.21
CA VAL A 60 -2.08 -5.66 -7.47
C VAL A 60 -2.51 -6.68 -8.54
N GLU A 61 -3.77 -7.10 -8.51
CA GLU A 61 -4.31 -8.06 -9.48
C GLU A 61 -4.45 -7.48 -10.89
N VAL A 62 -4.96 -6.25 -10.99
CA VAL A 62 -5.39 -5.66 -12.26
C VAL A 62 -4.33 -4.72 -12.81
N ASP A 63 -3.82 -3.80 -11.99
CA ASP A 63 -2.92 -2.75 -12.46
C ASP A 63 -1.49 -3.28 -12.57
N TYR A 64 -1.04 -4.08 -11.60
CA TYR A 64 0.28 -4.73 -11.66
C TYR A 64 0.26 -6.08 -12.39
N GLY A 65 -0.91 -6.67 -12.59
CA GLY A 65 -1.05 -7.95 -13.30
C GLY A 65 -0.44 -9.14 -12.54
N LEU A 66 -0.41 -9.06 -11.21
CA LEU A 66 0.19 -10.06 -10.33
C LEU A 66 -0.89 -10.84 -9.58
N PRO A 67 -0.62 -12.05 -9.06
CA PRO A 67 -1.56 -12.75 -8.19
C PRO A 67 -1.92 -11.90 -6.96
N ALA A 68 -3.12 -12.10 -6.41
CA ALA A 68 -3.53 -11.47 -5.16
C ALA A 68 -2.44 -11.65 -4.08
N PRO A 69 -1.94 -10.55 -3.51
CA PRO A 69 -0.93 -10.63 -2.47
C PRO A 69 -1.58 -10.97 -1.13
N ASP A 70 -0.85 -11.70 -0.30
CA ASP A 70 -1.21 -11.87 1.10
C ASP A 70 -1.14 -10.53 1.84
N GLY A 71 -1.83 -10.42 2.98
CA GLY A 71 -1.68 -9.28 3.89
C GLY A 71 -2.42 -7.99 3.48
N CYS A 72 -3.26 -8.01 2.44
CA CYS A 72 -4.08 -6.84 2.04
C CYS A 72 -4.85 -6.22 3.22
N ARG A 73 -5.42 -7.08 4.09
CA ARG A 73 -6.21 -6.65 5.25
C ARG A 73 -5.36 -5.99 6.32
N GLU A 74 -4.17 -6.55 6.58
CA GLU A 74 -3.19 -6.01 7.52
C GLU A 74 -2.64 -4.68 7.02
N ALA A 75 -2.31 -4.56 5.74
CA ALA A 75 -1.91 -3.32 5.10
C ALA A 75 -3.01 -2.25 5.21
N ALA A 76 -4.26 -2.60 4.91
CA ALA A 76 -5.41 -1.71 5.05
C ALA A 76 -5.58 -1.19 6.49
N ARG A 77 -5.44 -2.07 7.50
CA ARG A 77 -5.47 -1.65 8.92
C ARG A 77 -4.35 -0.67 9.25
N SER A 78 -3.13 -0.94 8.81
CA SER A 78 -1.98 -0.07 9.03
C SER A 78 -2.16 1.30 8.38
N LEU A 79 -2.66 1.34 7.15
CA LEU A 79 -2.96 2.59 6.44
C LEU A 79 -4.06 3.40 7.13
N LEU A 80 -5.15 2.76 7.53
CA LEU A 80 -6.26 3.41 8.26
C LEU A 80 -5.83 3.94 9.63
N ALA A 81 -4.84 3.32 10.27
CA ALA A 81 -4.27 3.82 11.53
C ALA A 81 -3.49 5.13 11.34
N LEU A 82 -2.98 5.44 10.14
CA LEU A 82 -2.28 6.70 9.85
C LEU A 82 -3.20 7.92 9.78
N ALA A 83 -4.49 7.70 9.51
CA ALA A 83 -5.51 8.74 9.34
C ALA A 83 -6.26 9.10 10.64
N ARG A 84 -5.88 8.46 11.76
CA ARG A 84 -6.39 8.74 13.11
C ARG A 84 -5.51 9.75 13.81
#